data_AF-M1DGG3-F1
#
_entry.id   AF-M1DGG3-F1
#
_cell.length_a   1.000
_cell.length_b   1.000
_cell.length_c   1.000
_cell.angle_alpha   90.00
_cell.angle_beta   90.00
_cell.angle_gamma   90.00
#
_symmetry.space_group_name_H-M   'P 1'
#
loop_
_entity.id
_entity.type
_entity.pdbx_description
1 polymer ?
#
loop_
_entity_poly.entity_id
_entity_poly.type
_entity_poly.pdbx_seq_one_letter_code
_entity_poly.pdbx_strand_id
1 'polypeptide(L)'
;MCALSDAKSLTEERVEQVLNEFLKDFTENSVEAKGWPTYFAAYKVSKAALIAYTRVLGSKYPNFRVNSVCPGYCGTDMTAYTGSLTAEEGAESLVKLSLLPNDGPSGVFFYRKDVTSF
;
A
#
# COMPACT_ATOMS: atom_id res chain seq x y z
N MET A 1 9.80 -5.60 -13.57
CA MET A 1 8.70 -4.61 -13.73
C MET A 1 7.59 -5.05 -12.79
N CYS A 2 7.21 -4.23 -11.81
CA CYS A 2 6.26 -4.64 -10.76
C CYS A 2 4.88 -4.90 -11.41
N ALA A 3 4.32 -6.09 -11.22
CA ALA A 3 3.04 -6.50 -11.81
C ALA A 3 1.85 -5.57 -11.48
N LEU A 4 2.01 -4.69 -10.48
CA LEU A 4 1.00 -3.78 -9.95
C LEU A 4 1.21 -2.31 -10.34
N SER A 5 2.28 -1.98 -11.07
CA SER A 5 2.60 -0.57 -11.38
C SER A 5 1.73 0.03 -12.48
N ASP A 6 1.32 -0.77 -13.47
CA ASP A 6 0.53 -0.30 -14.61
C ASP A 6 -0.90 0.08 -14.19
N ALA A 7 -1.17 1.39 -14.20
CA ALA A 7 -2.46 1.95 -13.82
C ALA A 7 -3.61 1.49 -14.72
N LYS A 8 -3.34 1.31 -16.02
CA LYS A 8 -4.39 1.17 -17.04
C LYS A 8 -4.97 -0.24 -17.09
N SER A 9 -4.18 -1.23 -16.70
CA SER A 9 -4.56 -2.64 -16.67
C SER A 9 -4.91 -3.13 -15.27
N LEU A 10 -4.91 -2.24 -14.27
CA LEU A 10 -5.10 -2.64 -12.87
C LEU A 10 -6.56 -2.96 -12.56
N THR A 11 -6.82 -4.19 -12.16
CA THR A 11 -8.13 -4.66 -11.70
C THR A 11 -8.01 -5.39 -10.37
N GLU A 12 -9.15 -5.62 -9.71
CA GLU A 12 -9.22 -6.40 -8.46
C GLU A 12 -8.70 -7.83 -8.67
N GLU A 13 -9.08 -8.46 -9.78
CA GLU A 13 -8.64 -9.80 -10.17
C GLU A 13 -7.12 -9.85 -10.39
N ARG A 14 -6.53 -8.80 -10.98
CA ARG A 14 -5.08 -8.74 -11.17
C ARG A 14 -4.34 -8.63 -9.84
N VAL A 15 -4.87 -7.86 -8.89
CA VAL A 15 -4.30 -7.76 -7.53
C VAL A 15 -4.36 -9.12 -6.83
N GLU A 16 -5.51 -9.79 -6.88
CA GLU A 16 -5.71 -11.11 -6.29
C GLU A 16 -4.80 -12.18 -6.93
N GLN A 17 -4.65 -12.15 -8.26
CA GLN A 17 -3.74 -13.06 -8.96
C GLN A 17 -2.30 -12.93 -8.45
N VAL A 18 -1.79 -11.69 -8.31
CA VAL A 18 -0.43 -11.45 -7.80
C VAL A 18 -0.27 -11.96 -6.36
N LEU A 19 -1.29 -11.79 -5.51
CA LEU A 19 -1.28 -12.32 -4.15
C LEU A 19 -1.26 -13.85 -4.13
N ASN A 20 -2.06 -14.50 -4.96
CA ASN A 20 -2.11 -15.96 -5.05
C ASN A 20 -0.81 -16.56 -5.60
N GLU A 21 -0.20 -15.92 -6.61
CA GLU A 21 1.12 -16.28 -7.12
C GLU A 21 2.19 -16.19 -6.02
N PHE A 22 2.21 -15.08 -5.26
CA PHE A 22 3.13 -14.93 -4.13
C PHE A 22 2.91 -16.00 -3.05
N LEU A 23 1.66 -16.25 -2.64
CA LEU A 23 1.35 -17.23 -1.60
C LEU A 23 1.80 -18.64 -2.02
N LYS A 24 1.53 -19.04 -3.27
CA LYS A 24 2.00 -20.30 -3.83
C LYS A 24 3.53 -20.39 -3.74
N ASP A 25 4.23 -19.41 -4.30
CA ASP A 25 5.70 -19.42 -4.34
C ASP A 25 6.33 -19.34 -2.94
N PHE A 26 5.66 -18.68 -1.98
CA PHE A 26 6.04 -18.62 -0.58
C PHE A 26 5.91 -19.99 0.10
N THR A 27 4.80 -20.70 -0.11
CA THR A 27 4.60 -22.06 0.45
C THR A 27 5.55 -23.10 -0.16
N GLU A 28 5.96 -22.91 -1.41
CA GLU A 28 6.92 -23.77 -2.11
C GLU A 28 8.39 -23.40 -1.80
N ASN A 29 8.64 -22.45 -0.89
CA ASN A 29 9.96 -21.95 -0.53
C ASN A 29 10.78 -21.47 -1.74
N SER A 30 10.11 -20.84 -2.72
CA SER A 30 10.69 -20.41 -3.99
C SER A 30 10.75 -18.88 -4.17
N VAL A 31 10.53 -18.12 -3.08
CA VAL A 31 10.47 -16.64 -3.03
C VAL A 31 11.64 -15.99 -3.77
N GLU A 32 12.88 -16.32 -3.41
CA GLU A 32 14.08 -15.74 -4.02
C GLU A 32 14.24 -16.15 -5.49
N ALA A 33 14.05 -17.44 -5.80
CA ALA A 33 14.18 -17.97 -7.15
C ALA A 33 13.18 -17.35 -8.13
N LYS A 34 12.02 -16.92 -7.64
CA LYS A 34 10.95 -16.25 -8.40
C LYS A 34 11.08 -14.73 -8.41
N GLY A 35 12.12 -14.17 -7.76
CA GLY A 35 12.39 -12.75 -7.73
C GLY A 35 11.49 -11.94 -6.78
N TRP A 36 10.81 -12.62 -5.85
CA TRP A 36 10.08 -11.95 -4.78
C TRP A 36 11.03 -11.31 -3.76
N PRO A 37 10.61 -10.29 -3.00
CA PRO A 37 11.43 -9.72 -1.95
C PRO A 37 11.80 -10.77 -0.90
N THR A 38 13.07 -10.83 -0.50
CA THR A 38 13.56 -11.83 0.47
C THR A 38 13.36 -11.40 1.94
N TYR A 39 13.38 -10.09 2.21
CA TYR A 39 13.13 -9.52 3.54
C TYR A 39 11.77 -8.86 3.63
N PHE A 40 11.02 -9.15 4.69
CA PHE A 40 9.66 -8.66 4.92
C PHE A 40 8.73 -8.94 3.71
N ALA A 41 8.91 -10.10 3.06
CA ALA A 41 8.27 -10.45 1.79
C ALA A 41 6.76 -10.26 1.83
N ALA A 42 6.08 -10.93 2.76
CA ALA A 42 4.64 -10.86 2.91
C ALA A 42 4.14 -9.44 3.24
N TYR A 43 4.89 -8.68 4.06
CA TYR A 43 4.54 -7.29 4.35
C TYR A 43 4.65 -6.40 3.11
N LYS A 44 5.76 -6.48 2.37
CA LYS A 44 5.97 -5.71 1.14
C LYS A 44 4.90 -6.02 0.09
N VAL A 45 4.65 -7.31 -0.15
CA VAL A 45 3.64 -7.74 -1.13
C VAL A 45 2.24 -7.31 -0.71
N SER A 46 1.85 -7.50 0.56
CA SER A 46 0.53 -7.07 1.04
C SER A 46 0.32 -5.56 0.97
N LYS A 47 1.34 -4.74 1.28
CA LYS A 47 1.24 -3.27 1.17
C LYS A 47 1.26 -2.79 -0.29
N ALA A 48 2.03 -3.45 -1.16
CA ALA A 48 1.97 -3.16 -2.60
C ALA A 48 0.58 -3.47 -3.17
N ALA A 49 0.00 -4.61 -2.81
CA ALA A 49 -1.36 -4.99 -3.18
C ALA A 49 -2.42 -4.03 -2.63
N LEU A 50 -2.29 -3.57 -1.39
CA LEU A 50 -3.19 -2.58 -0.79
C LEU A 50 -3.17 -1.24 -1.55
N ILE A 51 -1.99 -0.72 -1.91
CA ILE A 51 -1.87 0.52 -2.65
C ILE A 51 -2.46 0.35 -4.06
N ALA A 52 -2.19 -0.78 -4.71
CA ALA A 52 -2.80 -1.11 -6.00
C ALA A 52 -4.33 -1.17 -5.91
N TYR A 53 -4.87 -1.88 -4.92
CA TYR A 53 -6.31 -1.98 -4.70
C TYR A 53 -6.97 -0.62 -4.40
N THR A 54 -6.27 0.24 -3.65
CA THR A 54 -6.71 1.63 -3.40
C THR A 54 -6.93 2.39 -4.71
N ARG A 55 -6.05 2.22 -5.71
CA ARG A 55 -6.19 2.85 -7.03
C ARG A 55 -7.42 2.32 -7.78
N VAL A 56 -7.63 1.00 -7.73
CA VAL A 56 -8.82 0.35 -8.32
C VAL A 56 -10.10 0.93 -7.71
N LEU A 57 -10.17 0.99 -6.37
CA LEU A 57 -11.33 1.53 -5.66
C LEU A 57 -11.55 3.03 -5.92
N GLY A 58 -10.47 3.82 -5.96
CA GLY A 58 -10.54 5.25 -6.27
C GLY A 58 -11.13 5.52 -7.65
N SER A 59 -10.81 4.68 -8.65
CA SER A 59 -11.42 4.76 -9.98
C SER A 59 -12.86 4.24 -10.01
N LYS A 60 -13.16 3.17 -9.25
CA LYS A 60 -14.48 2.52 -9.22
C LYS A 60 -15.54 3.38 -8.52
N TYR A 61 -15.14 4.16 -7.52
CA TYR A 61 -16.04 4.97 -6.70
C TYR A 61 -15.66 6.46 -6.75
N PRO A 62 -15.97 7.17 -7.84
CA PRO A 62 -15.51 8.56 -8.05
C PRO A 62 -16.07 9.58 -7.06
N ASN A 63 -17.11 9.23 -6.29
CA ASN A 63 -17.68 10.07 -5.24
C ASN A 63 -16.95 9.90 -3.89
N PHE A 64 -16.14 8.85 -3.72
CA PHE A 64 -15.35 8.60 -2.52
C PHE A 64 -13.91 9.09 -2.71
N ARG A 65 -13.30 9.59 -1.64
CA ARG A 65 -11.84 9.85 -1.58
C ARG A 65 -11.15 8.60 -1.02
N VAL A 66 -10.72 7.70 -1.89
CA VAL A 66 -10.07 6.44 -1.50
C VAL A 66 -8.57 6.58 -1.70
N ASN A 67 -7.82 6.73 -0.61
CA ASN A 67 -6.37 6.96 -0.67
C ASN A 67 -5.63 6.01 0.28
N SER A 68 -4.34 5.81 0.00
CA SER A 68 -3.44 5.02 0.84
C SER A 68 -2.33 5.90 1.36
N VAL A 69 -1.83 5.61 2.56
CA VAL A 69 -0.80 6.44 3.20
C VAL A 69 0.20 5.60 3.97
N CYS A 70 1.47 5.94 3.80
CA CYS A 70 2.53 5.52 4.69
C CYS A 70 2.69 6.58 5.79
N PRO A 71 2.43 6.24 7.07
CA PRO A 71 2.54 7.19 8.18
C PRO A 71 4.00 7.45 8.58
N GLY A 72 4.99 6.90 7.87
CA GLY A 72 6.38 6.94 8.31
C GLY A 72 6.69 5.88 9.37
N TYR A 73 7.89 5.95 9.93
CA TYR A 73 8.39 4.95 10.86
C TYR A 73 8.03 5.30 12.31
N CYS A 74 6.87 4.82 12.76
CA CYS A 74 6.32 5.14 14.08
C CYS A 74 6.72 4.13 15.15
N GLY A 75 7.13 4.61 16.32
CA GLY A 75 7.37 3.81 17.51
C GLY A 75 6.08 3.22 18.06
N THR A 76 5.81 1.97 17.72
CA THR A 76 4.64 1.19 18.15
C THR A 76 5.07 -0.23 18.50
N ASP A 77 4.17 -1.06 19.03
CA ASP A 77 4.44 -2.49 19.25
C ASP A 77 4.95 -3.19 17.97
N MET A 78 4.39 -2.83 16.80
CA MET A 78 4.79 -3.39 15.50
C MET A 78 6.28 -3.17 15.20
N THR A 79 6.87 -2.07 15.69
CA THR A 79 8.27 -1.70 15.47
C THR A 79 9.12 -1.90 16.73
N ALA A 80 8.59 -2.56 17.76
CA ALA A 80 9.19 -2.64 19.09
C ALA A 80 9.65 -1.26 19.63
N TYR A 81 8.84 -0.23 19.38
CA TYR A 81 9.11 1.18 19.75
C TYR A 81 10.43 1.78 19.21
N THR A 82 11.05 1.19 18.19
CA THR A 82 12.28 1.70 17.57
C THR A 82 12.06 2.79 16.49
N GLY A 83 10.81 3.18 16.25
CA GLY A 83 10.45 4.21 15.27
C GLY A 83 10.90 5.62 15.66
N SER A 84 11.23 6.45 14.67
CA SER A 84 11.66 7.84 14.88
C SER A 84 10.49 8.81 15.12
N LEU A 85 9.27 8.40 14.81
CA LEU A 85 8.04 9.17 15.03
C LEU A 85 7.23 8.55 16.17
N THR A 86 6.47 9.36 16.89
CA THR A 86 5.43 8.87 17.79
C THR A 86 4.22 8.35 17.00
N ALA A 87 3.35 7.59 17.67
CA ALA A 87 2.08 7.17 17.07
C ALA A 87 1.19 8.37 16.69
N GLU A 88 1.21 9.43 17.51
CA GLU A 88 0.47 10.68 17.27
C GLU A 88 0.98 11.41 16.01
N GLU A 89 2.29 11.61 15.89
CA GLU A 89 2.90 12.20 14.70
C GLU A 89 2.62 11.35 13.45
N GLY A 90 2.61 10.02 13.60
CA GLY A 90 2.14 9.07 12.60
C GLY A 90 0.71 9.38 12.11
N ALA A 91 -0.20 9.49 13.07
CA ALA A 91 -1.64 9.66 12.86
C ALA A 91 -2.02 10.95 12.15
N GLU A 92 -1.25 12.03 12.27
CA GLU A 92 -1.52 13.30 11.58
C GLU A 92 -1.81 13.14 10.08
N SER A 93 -1.04 12.28 9.41
CA SER A 93 -1.19 12.01 7.98
C SER A 93 -2.52 11.31 7.67
N LEU A 94 -2.92 10.35 8.49
CA LEU A 94 -4.20 9.65 8.35
C LEU A 94 -5.38 10.61 8.59
N VAL A 95 -5.32 11.42 9.65
CA VAL A 95 -6.37 12.39 9.98
C VAL A 95 -6.54 13.42 8.87
N LYS A 96 -5.44 13.94 8.31
CA LYS A 96 -5.49 14.86 7.16
C LYS A 96 -6.21 14.26 5.96
N LEU A 97 -5.94 12.99 5.64
CA LEU A 97 -6.58 12.29 4.51
C LEU A 97 -8.07 12.03 4.75
N SER A 98 -8.45 11.68 5.98
CA SER A 98 -9.84 11.48 6.38
C SER A 98 -10.69 12.76 6.31
N LEU A 99 -10.05 13.92 6.37
CA LEU A 99 -10.68 15.25 6.31
C LEU A 99 -10.52 15.91 4.93
N LEU A 100 -10.14 15.17 3.89
CA LEU A 100 -10.01 15.71 2.54
C LEU A 100 -11.36 16.29 2.07
N PRO A 101 -11.33 17.44 1.37
CA PRO A 101 -12.53 17.98 0.75
C PRO A 101 -13.00 17.07 -0.40
N ASN A 102 -14.25 17.25 -0.83
CA ASN A 102 -14.85 16.43 -1.89
C ASN A 102 -14.14 16.54 -3.24
N ASP A 103 -13.45 17.65 -3.50
CA ASP A 103 -12.60 17.90 -4.66
C ASP A 103 -11.14 17.43 -4.48
N GLY A 104 -10.82 16.81 -3.34
CA GLY A 104 -9.52 16.24 -3.04
C GLY A 104 -9.15 15.03 -3.91
N PRO A 105 -7.87 14.62 -3.89
CA PRO A 105 -7.40 13.49 -4.69
C PRO A 105 -8.05 12.16 -4.25
N SER A 106 -8.15 11.23 -5.19
CA SER A 106 -8.62 9.86 -4.96
C SER A 106 -7.76 8.90 -5.77
N GLY A 107 -7.55 7.69 -5.25
CA GLY A 107 -6.73 6.65 -5.86
C GLY A 107 -5.24 6.91 -5.82
N VAL A 108 -4.72 7.72 -4.88
CA VAL A 108 -3.28 8.02 -4.79
C VAL A 108 -2.62 7.46 -3.53
N PHE A 109 -1.29 7.40 -3.56
CA PHE A 109 -0.45 7.01 -2.44
C PHE A 109 0.25 8.22 -1.85
N PHE A 110 0.16 8.36 -0.53
CA PHE A 110 0.83 9.40 0.23
C PHE A 110 1.99 8.83 1.03
N TYR A 111 3.13 9.50 1.01
CA TYR A 111 4.13 9.37 2.07
C TYR A 111 3.95 10.55 3.00
N ARG A 112 3.55 10.29 4.24
CA ARG A 112 3.18 11.34 5.20
C ARG A 112 2.13 12.27 4.60
N LYS A 113 2.49 13.52 4.31
CA LYS A 113 1.56 14.58 3.86
C LYS A 113 1.59 14.81 2.35
N ASP A 114 2.47 14.12 1.63
CA ASP A 114 2.80 14.37 0.23
C ASP A 114 2.42 13.18 -0.65
N VAL A 115 1.83 13.49 -1.82
CA VAL A 115 1.57 12.48 -2.85
C VAL A 115 2.91 11.98 -3.38
N THR A 116 3.05 10.66 -3.48
CA THR A 116 4.27 10.02 -3.99
C THR A 116 3.94 8.96 -5.02
N SER A 117 4.94 8.56 -5.80
CA SER A 117 4.81 7.49 -6.78
C SER A 117 4.65 6.14 -6.10
N PHE A 118 3.88 5.27 -6.76
CA PHE A 118 3.85 3.84 -6.47
C PHE A 118 4.94 3.11 -7.27
#